data_AF-A0A563VTY8-F1
#
_entry.id   AF-A0A563VTY8-F1
#
_cell.length_a   1.000
_cell.length_b   1.000
_cell.length_c   1.000
_cell.angle_alpha   90.00
_cell.angle_beta   90.00
_cell.angle_gamma   90.00
#
_symmetry.space_group_name_H-M   'P 1'
#
loop_
_entity.id
_entity.type
_entity.pdbx_description
1 polymer ?
#
loop_
_entity_poly.entity_id
_entity_poly.type
_entity_poly.pdbx_seq_one_letter_code
_entity_poly.pdbx_strand_id
1 'polypeptide(L)'
;MNTKFLHLLIFGIFSVIPISKANAQSPTQLPVESYRIDDVREFNSQLISELSGADVDTWQAKPLFLAMKYLNGASFGRFGQITRKIPQENTSEYPDTMIVTVIQDGYKNDSVRGEWVQLTFKRNREGIWLIQESKRAFLCWRGENTKAFQQEFCP
;
A
#
# COMPACT_ATOMS: atom_id res chain seq x y z
N MET A 1 -75.76 -30.89 12.52
CA MET A 1 -74.48 -31.23 13.17
C MET A 1 -73.38 -31.27 12.11
N ASN A 2 -72.40 -30.37 12.27
CA ASN A 2 -70.98 -30.40 11.87
C ASN A 2 -70.54 -30.88 10.47
N THR A 3 -70.33 -29.89 9.60
CA THR A 3 -69.06 -29.47 8.95
C THR A 3 -67.86 -30.43 8.94
N LYS A 4 -67.19 -30.53 7.78
CA LYS A 4 -65.82 -30.01 7.56
C LYS A 4 -65.33 -30.25 6.11
N PHE A 5 -65.23 -29.16 5.35
CA PHE A 5 -64.44 -29.06 4.13
C PHE A 5 -62.98 -28.77 4.52
N LEU A 6 -62.03 -29.57 4.05
CA LEU A 6 -60.60 -29.38 4.27
C LEU A 6 -60.05 -28.51 3.13
N HIS A 7 -59.66 -27.27 3.43
CA HIS A 7 -58.93 -26.40 2.52
C HIS A 7 -57.42 -26.59 2.73
N LEU A 8 -56.73 -27.05 1.70
CA LEU A 8 -55.28 -27.17 1.65
C LEU A 8 -54.70 -25.80 1.23
N LEU A 9 -54.13 -25.04 2.18
CA LEU A 9 -53.41 -23.79 1.92
C LEU A 9 -51.96 -24.12 1.55
N ILE A 10 -51.59 -23.90 0.29
CA ILE A 10 -50.21 -23.97 -0.19
C ILE A 10 -49.53 -22.63 0.17
N PHE A 11 -48.73 -22.63 1.25
CA PHE A 11 -47.83 -21.52 1.56
C PHE A 11 -46.60 -21.61 0.66
N GLY A 12 -46.56 -20.78 -0.39
CA GLY A 12 -45.36 -20.55 -1.19
C GLY A 12 -44.32 -19.77 -0.37
N ILE A 13 -43.28 -20.46 0.09
CA ILE A 13 -42.14 -19.84 0.77
C ILE A 13 -41.25 -19.22 -0.30
N PHE A 14 -41.38 -17.92 -0.53
CA PHE A 14 -40.37 -17.14 -1.25
C PHE A 14 -39.14 -17.00 -0.35
N SER A 15 -38.15 -17.88 -0.55
CA SER A 15 -36.82 -17.74 0.06
C SER A 15 -36.10 -16.57 -0.61
N VAL A 16 -36.14 -15.40 0.05
CA VAL A 16 -35.30 -14.26 -0.33
C VAL A 16 -33.89 -14.58 0.13
N ILE A 17 -33.04 -15.09 -0.76
CA ILE A 17 -31.62 -15.28 -0.47
C ILE A 17 -30.98 -13.88 -0.39
N PRO A 18 -30.46 -13.45 0.77
CA PRO A 18 -29.75 -12.19 0.84
C PRO A 18 -28.44 -12.32 0.05
N ILE A 19 -28.30 -11.50 -1.00
CA ILE A 19 -27.04 -11.33 -1.73
C ILE A 19 -26.05 -10.73 -0.74
N SER A 20 -25.22 -11.56 -0.13
CA SER A 20 -24.10 -11.11 0.68
C SER A 20 -23.13 -10.39 -0.25
N LYS A 21 -23.03 -9.06 -0.13
CA LYS A 21 -21.93 -8.32 -0.74
C LYS A 21 -20.65 -8.88 -0.17
N ALA A 22 -19.86 -9.60 -0.98
CA ALA A 22 -18.52 -10.01 -0.60
C ALA A 22 -17.77 -8.75 -0.14
N ASN A 23 -17.39 -8.71 1.14
CA ASN A 23 -16.69 -7.58 1.71
C ASN A 23 -15.29 -7.58 1.08
N ALA A 24 -15.04 -6.70 0.11
CA ALA A 24 -13.75 -6.60 -0.53
C ALA A 24 -12.70 -6.22 0.52
N GLN A 25 -11.70 -7.08 0.74
CA GLN A 25 -10.65 -6.86 1.73
C GLN A 25 -9.87 -5.59 1.41
N SER A 26 -9.57 -4.78 2.44
CA SER A 26 -8.80 -3.55 2.29
C SER A 26 -7.40 -3.87 1.73
N PRO A 27 -6.86 -3.07 0.80
CA PRO A 27 -5.50 -3.26 0.27
C PRO A 27 -4.43 -3.33 1.36
N THR A 28 -4.65 -2.65 2.48
CA THR A 28 -3.74 -2.59 3.62
C THR A 28 -3.67 -3.90 4.41
N GLN A 29 -4.61 -4.82 4.18
CA GLN A 29 -4.70 -6.13 4.81
C GLN A 29 -4.29 -7.25 3.85
N LEU A 30 -3.98 -6.95 2.60
CA LEU A 30 -3.54 -7.96 1.63
C LEU A 30 -2.08 -8.31 1.91
N PRO A 31 -1.70 -9.59 1.80
CA PRO A 31 -0.32 -10.01 1.97
C PRO A 31 0.57 -9.47 0.84
N VAL A 32 1.86 -9.29 1.16
CA VAL A 32 2.92 -9.07 0.18
C VAL A 32 3.71 -10.38 0.08
N GLU A 33 3.52 -11.12 -1.01
CA GLU A 33 4.12 -12.44 -1.20
C GLU A 33 5.50 -12.35 -1.85
N SER A 34 5.68 -11.37 -2.74
CA SER A 34 6.97 -11.09 -3.38
C SER A 34 7.11 -9.61 -3.71
N TYR A 35 8.35 -9.15 -3.87
CA TYR A 35 8.68 -7.76 -4.24
C TYR A 35 9.99 -7.73 -5.02
N ARG A 36 10.13 -6.71 -5.86
CA ARG A 36 11.41 -6.37 -6.49
C ARG A 36 12.12 -5.29 -5.69
N ILE A 37 13.44 -5.24 -5.82
CA ILE A 37 14.26 -4.13 -5.30
C ILE A 37 14.50 -3.13 -6.44
N ASP A 38 14.08 -1.88 -6.22
CA ASP A 38 14.36 -0.80 -7.17
C ASP A 38 15.77 -0.22 -6.93
N ASP A 39 16.42 0.26 -7.99
CA ASP A 39 17.69 1.01 -7.87
C ASP A 39 17.41 2.44 -7.36
N VAL A 40 18.14 2.83 -6.31
CA VAL A 40 17.97 4.11 -5.60
C VAL A 40 19.18 5.03 -5.74
N ARG A 41 20.24 4.58 -6.44
CA ARG A 41 21.52 5.28 -6.52
C ARG A 41 21.41 6.66 -7.15
N GLU A 42 20.67 6.75 -8.26
CA GLU A 42 20.45 8.01 -8.97
C GLU A 42 19.72 9.02 -8.08
N PHE A 43 18.60 8.60 -7.48
CA PHE A 43 17.81 9.43 -6.58
C PHE A 43 18.62 9.92 -5.38
N ASN A 44 19.38 9.02 -4.72
CA ASN A 44 20.22 9.40 -3.60
C ASN A 44 21.35 10.36 -4.01
N SER A 45 21.92 10.19 -5.20
CA SER A 45 22.96 11.09 -5.71
C SER A 45 22.41 12.50 -5.93
N GLN A 46 21.19 12.61 -6.46
CA GLN A 46 20.48 13.89 -6.59
C GLN A 46 20.19 14.52 -5.23
N LEU A 47 19.68 13.74 -4.26
CA LEU A 47 19.41 14.25 -2.91
C LEU A 47 20.65 14.79 -2.21
N ILE A 48 21.78 14.09 -2.31
CA ILE A 48 23.05 14.57 -1.74
C ILE A 48 23.45 15.90 -2.40
N SER A 49 23.36 15.99 -3.72
CA SER A 49 23.68 17.24 -4.43
C SER A 49 22.78 18.41 -4.05
N GLU A 50 21.49 18.15 -3.80
CA GLU A 50 20.50 19.18 -3.45
C GLU A 50 20.60 19.64 -1.99
N LEU A 51 20.93 18.72 -1.07
CA LEU A 51 20.90 18.97 0.36
C LEU A 51 22.29 19.21 0.97
N SER A 52 23.36 19.09 0.18
CA SER A 52 24.71 19.39 0.65
C SER A 52 24.82 20.85 1.09
N GLY A 53 25.22 21.06 2.35
CA GLY A 53 25.33 22.40 2.94
C GLY A 53 24.00 23.09 3.28
N ALA A 54 22.87 22.41 3.05
CA ALA A 54 21.55 22.90 3.44
C ALA A 54 21.20 22.55 4.89
N ASP A 55 20.17 23.21 5.44
CA ASP A 55 19.57 22.78 6.70
C ASP A 55 18.79 21.47 6.50
N VAL A 56 19.40 20.37 6.94
CA VAL A 56 18.85 19.01 6.86
C VAL A 56 17.71 18.78 7.85
N ASP A 57 17.44 19.71 8.77
CA ASP A 57 16.36 19.59 9.74
C ASP A 57 15.01 20.15 9.25
N THR A 58 14.97 20.67 8.03
CA THR A 58 13.73 21.10 7.36
C THR A 58 12.75 19.95 7.13
N TRP A 59 11.45 20.27 7.04
CA TRP A 59 10.41 19.27 6.82
C TRP A 59 10.56 18.54 5.47
N GLN A 60 11.09 19.22 4.46
CA GLN A 60 11.30 18.68 3.10
C GLN A 60 12.35 17.56 3.08
N ALA A 61 13.34 17.62 3.98
CA ALA A 61 14.38 16.62 4.14
C ALA A 61 13.93 15.41 4.99
N LYS A 62 12.68 15.38 5.49
CA LYS A 62 12.19 14.26 6.31
C LYS A 62 11.75 13.08 5.43
N PRO A 63 11.90 11.82 5.90
CA PRO A 63 11.66 10.63 5.07
C PRO A 63 10.28 10.54 4.41
N LEU A 64 9.23 11.05 5.05
CA LEU A 64 7.89 11.07 4.45
C LEU A 64 7.85 11.88 3.14
N PHE A 65 8.48 13.06 3.13
CA PHE A 65 8.49 13.94 1.96
C PHE A 65 9.45 13.44 0.89
N LEU A 66 10.59 12.87 1.30
CA LEU A 66 11.50 12.20 0.39
C LEU A 66 10.85 10.98 -0.27
N ALA A 67 10.04 10.21 0.45
CA ALA A 67 9.25 9.12 -0.11
C ALA A 67 8.27 9.62 -1.17
N MET A 68 7.57 10.72 -0.90
CA MET A 68 6.66 11.34 -1.88
C MET A 68 7.41 11.85 -3.10
N LYS A 69 8.59 12.47 -2.92
CA LYS A 69 9.46 12.92 -4.02
C LYS A 69 9.94 11.73 -4.87
N TYR A 70 10.42 10.66 -4.23
CA TYR A 70 10.88 9.44 -4.91
C TYR A 70 9.77 8.79 -5.75
N LEU A 71 8.54 8.83 -5.26
CA LEU A 71 7.36 8.31 -5.95
C LEU A 71 6.75 9.32 -6.94
N ASN A 72 7.47 10.39 -7.29
CA ASN A 72 7.04 11.47 -8.19
C ASN A 72 5.70 12.12 -7.81
N GLY A 73 5.46 12.27 -6.51
CA GLY A 73 4.16 12.59 -5.96
C GLY A 73 3.25 11.40 -6.14
N ALA A 74 3.08 10.59 -5.08
CA ALA A 74 2.22 9.41 -5.12
C ALA A 74 0.87 9.75 -5.75
N SER A 75 0.66 9.30 -6.99
CA SER A 75 -0.56 9.54 -7.74
C SER A 75 -1.56 8.48 -7.29
N PHE A 76 -2.09 8.69 -6.09
CA PHE A 76 -3.04 7.76 -5.48
C PHE A 76 -4.19 7.50 -6.44
N GLY A 77 -4.56 6.23 -6.59
CA GLY A 77 -5.76 5.85 -7.31
C GLY A 77 -7.01 6.31 -6.55
N ARG A 78 -7.94 5.39 -6.31
CA ARG A 78 -9.09 5.68 -5.43
C ARG A 78 -8.71 5.68 -3.96
N PHE A 79 -7.62 4.99 -3.61
CA PHE A 79 -7.15 4.81 -2.25
C PHE A 79 -5.64 5.02 -2.15
N GLY A 80 -5.22 5.62 -1.03
CA GLY A 80 -3.83 5.83 -0.68
C GLY A 80 -3.64 5.77 0.83
N GLN A 81 -2.69 4.97 1.29
CA GLN A 81 -2.24 4.95 2.67
C GLN A 81 -0.72 5.10 2.73
N ILE A 82 -0.25 5.96 3.63
CA ILE A 82 1.16 6.04 4.00
C ILE A 82 1.30 5.68 5.47
N THR A 83 2.23 4.79 5.78
CA THR A 83 2.57 4.42 7.15
C THR A 83 4.05 4.67 7.39
N ARG A 84 4.36 5.27 8.54
CA ARG A 84 5.72 5.50 9.01
C ARG A 84 5.98 4.61 10.23
N LYS A 85 7.12 3.94 10.26
CA LYS A 85 7.59 3.14 11.39
C LYS A 85 9.05 3.46 11.71
N ILE A 86 9.36 3.57 12.98
CA ILE A 86 10.74 3.54 13.48
C ILE A 86 11.02 2.08 13.91
N PRO A 87 12.09 1.43 13.42
CA PRO A 87 12.46 0.09 13.87
C PRO A 87 12.67 0.06 15.40
N GLN A 88 12.35 -1.06 16.06
CA GLN A 88 12.39 -1.14 17.52
C GLN A 88 13.81 -0.98 18.07
N GLU A 89 14.79 -1.45 17.32
CA GLU A 89 16.22 -1.30 17.59
C GLU A 89 16.70 0.16 17.51
N ASN A 90 15.86 1.08 17.02
CA ASN A 90 16.22 2.47 16.76
C ASN A 90 15.35 3.49 17.49
N THR A 91 14.87 3.16 18.68
CA THR A 91 14.05 4.04 19.52
C THR A 91 14.87 5.06 20.32
N SER A 92 16.05 5.44 19.85
CA SER A 92 16.85 6.51 20.46
C SER A 92 16.14 7.87 20.30
N GLU A 93 16.57 8.88 21.07
CA GLU A 93 16.07 10.26 20.91
C GLU A 93 16.30 10.81 19.50
N TYR A 94 17.26 10.24 18.77
CA TYR A 94 17.63 10.61 17.41
C TYR A 94 17.65 9.39 16.49
N PRO A 95 16.48 8.89 16.03
CA PRO A 95 16.44 7.74 15.14
C PRO A 95 17.18 8.05 13.84
N ASP A 96 18.06 7.13 13.45
CA ASP A 96 18.87 7.19 12.23
C ASP A 96 18.30 6.36 11.06
N THR A 97 17.19 5.66 11.29
CA THR A 97 16.59 4.66 10.40
C THR A 97 15.08 4.79 10.49
N MET A 98 14.41 4.77 9.34
CA MET A 98 12.96 4.92 9.26
C MET A 98 12.40 4.12 8.10
N ILE A 99 11.28 3.45 8.32
CA ILE A 99 10.57 2.72 7.27
C ILE A 99 9.31 3.49 6.90
N VAL A 100 9.15 3.78 5.61
CA VAL A 100 7.93 4.36 5.04
C VAL A 100 7.31 3.34 4.11
N THR A 101 6.05 2.98 4.35
CA THR A 101 5.28 2.10 3.47
C THR A 101 4.15 2.90 2.84
N VAL A 102 4.05 2.82 1.51
CA VAL A 102 3.02 3.47 0.70
C VAL A 102 2.20 2.37 0.02
N ILE A 103 0.89 2.40 0.22
CA ILE A 103 -0.06 1.48 -0.41
C ILE A 103 -1.04 2.31 -1.22
N GLN A 104 -1.16 2.00 -2.50
CA GLN A 104 -2.09 2.65 -3.42
C GLN A 104 -2.99 1.59 -4.04
N ASP A 105 -4.26 1.93 -4.24
CA ASP A 105 -5.22 1.02 -4.87
C ASP A 105 -6.23 1.80 -5.72
N GLY A 106 -6.84 1.09 -6.67
CA GLY A 106 -7.83 1.64 -7.58
C GLY A 106 -7.23 2.47 -8.71
N TYR A 107 -6.07 2.08 -9.22
CA TYR A 107 -5.53 2.62 -10.46
C TYR A 107 -6.52 2.40 -11.61
N LYS A 108 -6.57 3.37 -12.53
CA LYS A 108 -7.48 3.33 -13.70
C LYS A 108 -6.96 2.47 -14.84
N ASN A 109 -5.72 1.97 -14.73
CA ASN A 109 -5.15 1.02 -15.67
C ASN A 109 -5.97 -0.29 -15.63
N ASP A 110 -6.14 -0.97 -16.75
CA ASP A 110 -6.91 -2.21 -16.87
C ASP A 110 -6.15 -3.45 -16.39
N SER A 111 -4.84 -3.31 -16.17
CA SER A 111 -3.94 -4.40 -15.74
C SER A 111 -3.60 -4.29 -14.25
N VAL A 112 -2.95 -3.19 -13.85
CA VAL A 112 -2.52 -2.93 -12.46
C VAL A 112 -3.64 -2.27 -11.68
N ARG A 113 -4.03 -2.91 -10.58
CA ARG A 113 -5.02 -2.42 -9.62
C ARG A 113 -4.41 -1.48 -8.59
N GLY A 114 -3.25 -1.83 -8.07
CA GLY A 114 -2.60 -1.08 -7.01
C GLY A 114 -1.12 -1.39 -6.89
N GLU A 115 -0.47 -0.67 -5.98
CA GLU A 115 0.96 -0.73 -5.75
C GLU A 115 1.27 -0.68 -4.26
N TRP A 116 2.25 -1.45 -3.84
CA TRP A 116 2.86 -1.40 -2.52
C TRP A 116 4.33 -1.04 -2.69
N VAL A 117 4.77 -0.02 -1.96
CA VAL A 117 6.18 0.39 -1.89
C VAL A 117 6.61 0.48 -0.43
N GLN A 118 7.74 -0.12 -0.09
CA GLN A 118 8.39 0.07 1.21
C GLN A 118 9.79 0.62 1.02
N LEU A 119 10.03 1.76 1.65
CA LEU A 119 11.30 2.47 1.63
C LEU A 119 11.92 2.39 3.01
N THR A 120 13.12 1.82 3.09
CA THR A 120 13.97 1.92 4.28
C THR A 120 14.92 3.09 4.10
N PHE A 121 14.78 4.09 4.94
CA PHE A 121 15.66 5.25 4.99
C PHE A 121 16.73 5.08 6.07
N LYS A 122 17.93 5.58 5.78
CA LYS A 122 19.02 5.69 6.75
C LYS A 122 19.68 7.06 6.66
N ARG A 123 20.00 7.65 7.80
CA ARG A 123 20.69 8.93 7.89
C ARG A 123 22.20 8.74 7.68
N ASN A 124 22.80 9.55 6.81
CA ASN A 124 24.25 9.57 6.62
C ASN A 124 24.94 10.42 7.70
N ARG A 125 26.28 10.54 7.62
CA ARG A 125 27.10 11.32 8.56
C ARG A 125 26.82 12.83 8.52
N GLU A 126 26.30 13.33 7.41
CA GLU A 126 25.92 14.74 7.22
C GLU A 126 24.49 15.03 7.69
N GLY A 127 23.77 14.02 8.20
CA GLY A 127 22.40 14.16 8.66
C GLY A 127 21.34 14.02 7.58
N ILE A 128 21.72 13.74 6.32
CA ILE A 128 20.82 13.55 5.18
C ILE A 128 20.20 12.15 5.23
N TRP A 129 18.89 12.08 5.07
CA TRP A 129 18.16 10.82 4.90
C TRP A 129 18.29 10.31 3.47
N LEU A 130 18.80 9.08 3.34
CA LEU A 130 18.95 8.40 2.05
C LEU A 130 18.12 7.13 2.04
N ILE A 131 17.64 6.72 0.87
CA ILE A 131 16.97 5.43 0.72
C ILE A 131 18.03 4.34 0.70
N GLN A 132 18.04 3.47 1.70
CA GLN A 132 18.89 2.28 1.71
C GLN A 132 18.32 1.17 0.83
N GLU A 133 16.99 1.01 0.86
CA GLU A 133 16.29 -0.05 0.13
C GLU A 133 14.91 0.43 -0.29
N SER A 134 14.51 0.10 -1.52
CA SER A 134 13.17 0.33 -2.06
C SER A 134 12.60 -1.00 -2.54
N LYS A 135 11.54 -1.49 -1.88
CA LYS A 135 10.82 -2.70 -2.24
C LYS A 135 9.53 -2.32 -2.93
N ARG A 136 9.23 -2.92 -4.07
CA ARG A 136 8.00 -2.65 -4.84
C ARG A 136 7.28 -3.94 -5.21
N ALA A 137 5.96 -3.92 -5.08
CA ALA A 137 5.07 -5.01 -5.47
C ALA A 137 3.74 -4.44 -6.00
N PHE A 138 3.06 -5.21 -6.84
CA PHE A 138 1.84 -4.82 -7.54
C PHE A 138 0.67 -5.72 -7.17
N LEU A 139 -0.52 -5.13 -7.19
CA LEU A 139 -1.79 -5.83 -7.09
C LEU A 139 -2.47 -5.73 -8.45
N CYS A 140 -2.97 -6.83 -8.98
CA CYS A 140 -3.57 -6.87 -10.32
C CYS A 140 -5.10 -6.83 -10.27
N TRP A 141 -5.71 -6.31 -11.34
CA TRP A 141 -7.17 -6.38 -11.52
C TRP A 141 -7.65 -7.77 -11.93
N ARG A 142 -6.80 -8.53 -12.62
CA ARG A 142 -7.11 -9.82 -13.23
C ARG A 142 -5.97 -10.82 -12.97
N GLY A 143 -6.23 -12.08 -13.27
CA GLY A 143 -5.28 -13.18 -13.09
C GLY A 143 -5.22 -13.68 -11.65
N GLU A 144 -4.10 -14.33 -11.31
CA GLU A 144 -3.91 -14.98 -10.01
C GLU A 144 -3.57 -13.95 -8.90
N ASN A 145 -2.98 -12.82 -9.28
CA ASN A 145 -2.41 -11.82 -8.37
C ASN A 145 -3.42 -10.74 -7.96
N THR A 146 -4.66 -11.14 -7.70
CA THR A 146 -5.78 -10.22 -7.35
C THR A 146 -5.98 -10.05 -5.85
N LYS A 147 -5.35 -10.90 -5.04
CA LYS A 147 -5.52 -10.97 -3.57
C LYS A 147 -4.22 -10.83 -2.78
N ALA A 148 -3.09 -10.61 -3.45
CA ALA A 148 -1.78 -10.43 -2.84
C ALA A 148 -0.94 -9.48 -3.70
N PHE A 149 -0.03 -8.74 -3.07
CA PHE A 149 0.98 -7.98 -3.78
C PHE A 149 2.13 -8.88 -4.19
N GLN A 150 2.55 -8.78 -5.45
CA GLN A 150 3.63 -9.57 -6.01
C GLN A 150 4.52 -8.76 -6.96
N GLN A 151 5.73 -9.22 -7.23
CA GLN A 151 6.66 -8.55 -8.14
C GLN A 151 6.36 -8.75 -9.63
N GLU A 152 5.60 -9.80 -9.97
CA GLU A 152 5.31 -10.19 -11.34
C GLU A 152 4.43 -9.16 -12.05
N PHE A 153 4.55 -9.11 -13.38
CA PHE A 153 3.72 -8.22 -14.19
C PHE A 153 2.25 -8.67 -14.14
N CYS A 154 1.35 -7.70 -14.05
CA CYS A 154 -0.07 -7.97 -14.23
C CYS A 154 -0.34 -8.37 -15.69
N PRO A 155 -1.19 -9.39 -15.91
CA PRO A 155 -1.55 -9.86 -17.23
C PRO A 155 -2.47 -8.88 -17.98
#